data_AF-A0A6A8MPP7-F1
#
_entry.id   AF-A0A6A8MPP7-F1
#
_cell.length_a   1.000
_cell.length_b   1.000
_cell.length_c   1.000
_cell.angle_alpha   90.00
_cell.angle_beta   90.00
_cell.angle_gamma   90.00
#
_symmetry.space_group_name_H-M   'P 1'
#
loop_
_entity.id
_entity.type
_entity.pdbx_description
1 polymer ?
#
loop_
_entity_poly.entity_id
_entity_poly.type
_entity_poly.pdbx_seq_one_letter_code
_entity_poly.pdbx_strand_id
1 'polypeptide(L)' 'MPINPEAVGATSSPSEASWSSKDSLLYALGVGAGVTDPTGFELEFTTE' A
#
# COMPACT_ATOMS: atom_id res chain seq x y z
N MET A 1 -4.64 -23.90 -6.94
CA MET A 1 -4.79 -23.33 -5.58
C MET A 1 -6.22 -23.59 -5.13
N PRO A 2 -6.49 -24.59 -4.28
CA PRO A 2 -7.83 -24.82 -3.76
C PRO A 2 -8.21 -23.68 -2.79
N ILE A 3 -9.45 -23.19 -2.90
CA ILE A 3 -10.03 -22.19 -1.99
C ILE A 3 -11.01 -22.94 -1.09
N ASN A 4 -11.01 -22.67 0.22
CA ASN A 4 -11.95 -23.26 1.18
C ASN A 4 -13.23 -22.39 1.28
N PRO A 5 -14.40 -22.83 0.77
CA PRO A 5 -15.64 -22.07 0.88
C PRO A 5 -16.14 -21.93 2.33
N GLU A 6 -15.74 -22.85 3.22
CA GLU A 6 -16.15 -22.84 4.64
C GLU A 6 -15.38 -21.80 5.47
N ALA A 7 -14.40 -21.10 4.89
CA ALA A 7 -13.64 -20.06 5.59
C ALA A 7 -14.42 -18.75 5.79
N VAL A 8 -15.64 -18.64 5.25
CA VAL A 8 -16.50 -17.47 5.42
C VAL A 8 -16.78 -17.24 6.91
N GLY A 9 -16.43 -16.06 7.41
CA GLY A 9 -16.60 -15.70 8.82
C GLY A 9 -15.43 -16.05 9.74
N ALA A 10 -14.37 -16.69 9.22
CA ALA A 10 -13.15 -16.87 9.98
C ALA A 10 -12.47 -15.51 10.26
N THR A 11 -11.99 -15.33 11.49
CA THR A 11 -11.29 -14.10 11.94
C THR A 11 -9.92 -14.45 12.49
N SER A 12 -8.94 -13.56 12.34
CA SER A 12 -7.64 -13.67 13.00
C SER A 12 -7.69 -13.14 14.44
N SER A 13 -6.74 -13.56 15.27
CA SER A 13 -6.43 -12.86 16.52
C SER A 13 -5.83 -11.47 16.21
N PRO A 14 -5.95 -10.49 17.13
CA PRO A 14 -5.23 -9.23 17.00
C PRO A 14 -3.71 -9.45 16.90
N SER A 15 -3.03 -8.60 16.13
CA SER A 15 -1.58 -8.57 16.01
C SER A 15 -1.08 -7.13 16.06
N GLU A 16 0.03 -6.91 16.76
CA GLU A 16 0.69 -5.60 16.77
C GLU A 16 1.60 -5.47 15.55
N ALA A 17 1.55 -4.31 14.90
CA ALA A 17 2.50 -3.91 13.88
C ALA A 17 3.05 -2.54 14.27
N SER A 18 4.37 -2.39 14.18
CA SER A 18 5.05 -1.13 14.41
C SER A 18 6.00 -0.84 13.26
N TRP A 19 6.24 0.45 13.04
CA TRP A 19 7.10 0.94 11.97
C TRP A 19 7.92 2.12 12.47
N SER A 20 9.12 2.22 11.92
CA SER A 20 10.02 3.35 12.11
C SER A 20 9.84 4.37 10.99
N SER A 21 10.50 5.53 11.13
CA SER A 21 10.56 6.52 10.05
C SER A 21 11.11 5.95 8.74
N LYS A 22 12.01 4.97 8.81
CA LYS A 22 12.57 4.30 7.62
C LYS A 22 11.49 3.57 6.82
N ASP A 23 10.59 2.86 7.49
CA ASP A 23 9.52 2.09 6.83
C ASP A 23 8.51 3.03 6.17
N SER A 24 8.17 4.14 6.84
CA SER A 24 7.30 5.18 6.27
C SER A 24 7.92 5.86 5.04
N LEU A 25 9.22 6.15 5.06
CA LEU A 25 9.93 6.72 3.92
C LEU A 25 9.99 5.75 2.74
N LEU A 26 10.17 4.46 3.01
CA LEU A 26 10.17 3.44 1.96
C LEU A 26 8.77 3.28 1.33
N TYR A 27 7.71 3.31 2.14
CA TYR A 27 6.34 3.33 1.64
C TYR A 27 6.09 4.55 0.74
N ALA A 28 6.47 5.75 1.20
CA ALA A 28 6.32 7.00 0.45
C ALA A 28 7.00 6.92 -0.92
N LEU A 29 8.24 6.40 -0.98
CA LEU A 29 8.93 6.17 -2.24
C LEU A 29 8.20 5.16 -3.14
N GLY A 30 7.70 4.07 -2.56
CA GLY A 30 6.96 3.04 -3.29
C GLY A 30 5.66 3.53 -3.91
N VAL A 31 5.00 4.53 -3.31
CA VAL A 31 3.81 5.19 -3.86
C VAL A 31 4.14 6.41 -4.73
N GLY A 32 5.41 6.66 -5.02
CA GLY A 32 5.86 7.72 -5.93
C GLY A 32 5.99 9.11 -5.30
N ALA A 33 5.93 9.24 -3.96
CA ALA A 33 6.12 10.53 -3.31
C ALA A 33 7.54 11.08 -3.57
N GLY A 34 7.62 12.34 -3.99
CA GLY A 34 8.88 13.01 -4.31
C GLY A 34 9.41 12.73 -5.72
N VAL A 35 8.71 11.91 -6.52
CA VAL A 35 8.98 11.80 -7.96
C VAL A 35 8.48 13.08 -8.61
N THR A 36 9.36 13.77 -9.35
CA THR A 36 8.94 14.86 -10.24
C THR A 36 8.17 14.25 -11.40
N ASP A 37 7.06 14.87 -11.80
CA ASP A 37 6.16 14.40 -12.88
C ASP A 37 6.96 13.74 -14.02
N PRO A 38 6.88 12.41 -14.17
CA PRO A 38 7.70 11.67 -15.13
C PRO A 38 7.26 11.89 -16.58
N THR A 39 6.10 12.53 -16.80
CA THR A 39 5.50 12.77 -18.12
C THR A 39 5.47 14.25 -18.52
N GLY A 40 5.65 15.18 -17.59
CA GLY A 40 5.63 16.64 -17.83
C GLY A 40 4.23 17.23 -18.04
N PHE A 41 3.19 16.46 -17.78
CA PHE A 41 1.78 16.84 -17.69
C PHE A 41 1.05 15.86 -16.77
N GLU A 42 0.02 16.35 -16.06
CA GLU A 42 -0.81 15.51 -15.19
C GLU A 42 -1.61 14.48 -15.99
N LEU A 43 -1.53 13.21 -15.57
CA LEU A 43 -2.39 12.15 -16.10
C LEU A 43 -3.77 12.24 -15.43
N GLU A 44 -4.82 11.94 -16.19
CA GLU A 44 -6.23 12.14 -15.80
C GLU A 44 -6.65 11.47 -14.46
N PHE A 45 -5.83 10.56 -13.91
CA PHE A 45 -6.12 9.81 -12.67
C PHE A 45 -5.00 9.82 -11.63
N THR A 46 -3.97 10.65 -11.80
CA THR A 46 -2.96 10.88 -10.77
C THR A 46 -3.09 12.34 -10.38
N THR A 47 -3.64 12.64 -9.21
CA THR A 47 -3.61 14.01 -8.70
C THR A 47 -3.17 14.00 -7.24
N GLU A 48 -2.57 15.11 -6.85
CA GLU A 48 -2.76 15.67 -5.50
C GLU A 48 -4.23 16.03 -5.22
#